data_AF-A0AAN8FKH9-F1
#
_entry.id   AF-A0AAN8FKH9-F1
#
_cell.length_a   1.000
_cell.length_b   1.000
_cell.length_c   1.000
_cell.angle_alpha   90.00
_cell.angle_beta   90.00
_cell.angle_gamma   90.00
#
_symmetry.space_group_name_H-M   'P 1'
#
loop_
_entity.id
_entity.type
_entity.pdbx_description
1 polymer ?
#
loop_
_entity_poly.entity_id
_entity_poly.type
_entity_poly.pdbx_seq_one_letter_code
_entity_poly.pdbx_strand_id
1 'polypeptide(L)'
;MRMKQNQKSKKGFFRKYFLEGQHLNKSSALRELPKDADFLDVILIKYRKYVAVLIPVVVMQTFWWLTAIRYSWLSLYRTHWQLPAIMLLESTVAGMTSEGGGAVAFPVMTVALKLAPDVARDFLLIAQAIEMTCAMFVIVFMNVQIEKHAIVFGMIGAVPGFVFGSLVIDPFFTVPQKKMLFDSLSSSFAIALYLVNTEKKRKTYPVIPEFKPWKAFVLSCTAFVGGIFTAFTGSGIDICIFSIITLLFRVTEKTATPTTIVLVGLNSIIGVYYRVVWAGGISPLALDYIKITIPVAVTLAPLGSFLGSHFHRE
;
A
#
# COMPACT_ATOMS: atom_id res chain seq x y z
N MET A 1 8.98 34.25 31.22
CA MET A 1 8.72 34.32 29.75
C MET A 1 9.16 33.08 28.94
N ARG A 2 10.14 32.26 29.38
CA ARG A 2 10.61 31.07 28.64
C ARG A 2 9.59 29.91 28.46
N MET A 3 8.63 29.72 29.37
CA MET A 3 7.64 28.63 29.24
C MET A 3 6.58 28.87 28.14
N LYS A 4 6.19 30.13 27.86
CA LYS A 4 5.20 30.46 26.82
C LYS A 4 5.76 30.30 25.39
N GLN A 5 7.08 30.44 25.20
CA GLN A 5 7.74 30.26 23.90
C GLN A 5 7.86 28.78 23.52
N ASN A 6 8.08 27.89 24.51
CA ASN A 6 8.18 26.45 24.28
C ASN A 6 6.82 25.79 23.94
N GLN A 7 5.71 26.31 24.49
CA GLN A 7 4.35 25.89 24.10
C GLN A 7 3.95 26.36 22.69
N LYS A 8 4.38 27.56 22.26
CA LYS A 8 4.15 28.03 20.87
C LYS A 8 4.94 27.20 19.85
N SER A 9 6.17 26.80 20.17
CA SER A 9 6.99 25.91 19.33
C SER A 9 6.37 24.51 19.21
N LYS A 10 5.94 23.90 20.33
CA LYS A 10 5.25 22.60 20.29
C LYS A 10 3.90 22.64 19.56
N LYS A 11 3.09 23.68 19.74
CA LYS A 11 1.84 23.85 18.97
C LYS A 11 2.09 24.10 17.49
N GLY A 12 3.13 24.87 17.14
CA GLY A 12 3.56 25.08 15.76
C GLY A 12 4.08 23.79 15.11
N PHE A 13 4.85 23.00 15.86
CA PHE A 13 5.34 21.68 15.45
C PHE A 13 4.19 20.67 15.29
N PHE A 14 3.27 20.56 16.25
CA PHE A 14 2.09 19.70 16.14
C PHE A 14 1.19 20.12 14.99
N ARG A 15 1.01 21.43 14.77
CA ARG A 15 0.22 21.95 13.66
C ARG A 15 0.92 21.74 12.31
N LYS A 16 2.23 21.88 12.24
CA LYS A 16 3.02 21.55 11.06
C LYS A 16 2.98 20.06 10.76
N TYR A 17 3.15 19.20 11.77
CA TYR A 17 3.25 17.74 11.61
C TYR A 17 1.91 16.99 11.49
N PHE A 18 0.83 17.49 12.10
CA PHE A 18 -0.48 16.82 12.12
C PHE A 18 -1.59 17.56 11.36
N LEU A 19 -1.40 18.84 11.00
CA LEU A 19 -2.45 19.67 10.39
C LEU A 19 -2.10 20.24 9.00
N GLU A 20 -0.82 20.31 8.60
CA GLU A 20 -0.44 20.57 7.19
C GLU A 20 -0.46 19.27 6.38
N GLY A 21 -1.68 18.76 6.16
CA GLY A 21 -1.95 17.57 5.35
C GLY A 21 -1.60 17.73 3.87
N GLN A 22 -1.78 16.63 3.11
CA GLN A 22 -1.46 16.50 1.68
C GLN A 22 -1.88 17.69 0.80
N HIS A 23 -1.05 18.01 -0.21
CA HIS A 23 -1.42 18.92 -1.28
C HIS A 23 -2.58 18.30 -2.09
N LEU A 24 -3.80 18.64 -1.73
CA LEU A 24 -4.97 18.38 -2.56
C LEU A 24 -4.81 19.15 -3.86
N ASN A 25 -5.12 18.51 -4.98
CA ASN A 25 -5.03 19.16 -6.29
C ASN A 25 -5.90 20.45 -6.27
N LYS A 26 -5.26 21.60 -6.50
CA LYS A 26 -5.81 22.96 -6.25
C LYS A 26 -7.17 23.21 -6.94
N SER A 27 -7.50 22.47 -8.00
CA SER A 27 -8.79 22.55 -8.69
C SER A 27 -10.00 22.07 -7.87
N SER A 28 -9.79 21.44 -6.71
CA SER A 28 -10.89 20.87 -5.90
C SER A 28 -11.38 21.80 -4.78
N ALA A 29 -10.62 22.86 -4.45
CA ALA A 29 -10.91 23.73 -3.31
C ALA A 29 -12.05 24.75 -3.56
N LEU A 30 -12.64 24.75 -4.77
CA LEU A 30 -13.62 25.73 -5.22
C LEU A 30 -14.79 25.09 -6.00
N ARG A 31 -15.29 23.92 -5.57
CA ARG A 31 -16.68 23.57 -5.94
C ARG A 31 -17.59 24.29 -4.95
N GLU A 32 -17.98 25.50 -5.31
CA GLU A 32 -19.09 26.20 -4.68
C GLU A 32 -20.30 25.25 -4.64
N LEU A 33 -20.91 25.10 -3.46
CA LEU A 33 -22.08 24.25 -3.26
C LEU A 33 -23.19 24.70 -4.24
N PRO A 34 -23.71 23.81 -5.10
CA PRO A 34 -24.92 24.11 -5.86
C PRO A 34 -26.03 24.47 -4.88
N LYS A 35 -26.77 25.57 -5.14
CA LYS A 35 -27.85 26.03 -4.25
C LYS A 35 -29.04 25.05 -4.18
N ASP A 36 -29.08 24.05 -5.07
CA ASP A 36 -30.08 22.97 -5.15
C ASP A 36 -29.48 21.57 -4.87
N ALA A 37 -28.45 21.47 -4.03
CA ALA A 37 -27.78 20.18 -3.76
C ALA A 37 -28.59 19.29 -2.80
N ASP A 38 -28.77 18.02 -3.19
CA ASP A 38 -29.47 17.01 -2.39
C ASP A 38 -28.72 16.75 -1.06
N PHE A 39 -29.40 16.26 -0.03
CA PHE A 39 -28.80 16.07 1.31
C PHE A 39 -27.53 15.19 1.27
N LEU A 40 -27.50 14.23 0.34
CA LEU A 40 -26.36 13.37 0.07
C LEU A 40 -25.16 14.13 -0.50
N ASP A 41 -25.38 15.11 -1.38
CA ASP A 41 -24.30 15.94 -1.97
C ASP A 41 -23.67 16.86 -0.93
N VAL A 42 -24.49 17.40 -0.02
CA VAL A 42 -24.01 18.21 1.11
C VAL A 42 -23.13 17.38 2.04
N ILE A 43 -23.53 16.14 2.35
CA ILE A 43 -22.71 15.21 3.16
C ILE A 43 -21.43 14.80 2.42
N LEU A 44 -21.54 14.46 1.13
CA LEU A 44 -20.41 14.08 0.28
C LEU A 44 -19.37 15.18 0.17
N ILE A 45 -19.77 16.44 0.10
CA ILE A 45 -18.85 17.58 -0.02
C ILE A 45 -18.29 17.95 1.36
N LYS A 46 -19.13 18.03 2.40
CA LYS A 46 -18.74 18.50 3.74
C LYS A 46 -17.92 17.46 4.52
N TYR A 47 -18.24 16.18 4.36
CA TYR A 47 -17.59 15.06 5.04
C TYR A 47 -16.83 14.14 4.08
N ARG A 48 -16.47 14.63 2.88
CA ARG A 48 -15.78 13.87 1.81
C ARG A 48 -14.71 12.92 2.32
N LYS A 49 -13.90 13.40 3.27
CA LYS A 49 -12.81 12.66 3.92
C LYS A 49 -13.27 11.41 4.66
N TYR A 50 -14.31 11.53 5.48
CA TYR A 50 -14.85 10.43 6.27
C TYR A 50 -15.66 9.47 5.38
N VAL A 51 -16.42 10.02 4.43
CA VAL A 51 -17.19 9.24 3.46
C VAL A 51 -16.26 8.38 2.59
N ALA A 52 -15.11 8.91 2.16
CA ALA A 52 -14.12 8.18 1.38
C ALA A 52 -13.65 6.89 2.07
N VAL A 53 -13.41 6.97 3.39
CA VAL A 53 -12.96 5.84 4.21
C VAL A 53 -14.12 4.90 4.55
N LEU A 54 -15.29 5.45 4.87
CA LEU A 54 -16.43 4.68 5.34
C LEU A 54 -17.02 3.77 4.24
N ILE A 55 -17.09 4.24 2.99
CA ILE A 55 -17.66 3.47 1.87
C ILE A 55 -16.98 2.10 1.69
N PRO A 56 -15.66 2.00 1.43
CA PRO A 56 -15.02 0.71 1.20
C PRO A 56 -15.07 -0.18 2.46
N VAL A 57 -14.97 0.42 3.65
CA VAL A 57 -15.08 -0.32 4.91
C VAL A 57 -16.45 -0.95 5.06
N VAL A 58 -17.53 -0.19 4.91
CA VAL A 58 -18.90 -0.70 5.05
C VAL A 58 -19.21 -1.75 4.00
N VAL A 59 -18.85 -1.50 2.74
CA VAL A 59 -19.11 -2.44 1.64
C VAL A 59 -18.42 -3.78 1.90
N MET A 60 -17.12 -3.76 2.18
CA MET A 60 -16.35 -4.99 2.38
C MET A 60 -16.71 -5.70 3.69
N GLN A 61 -16.96 -4.97 4.77
CA GLN A 61 -17.43 -5.57 6.02
C GLN A 61 -18.80 -6.23 5.84
N THR A 62 -19.70 -5.60 5.06
CA THR A 62 -21.02 -6.19 4.76
C THR A 62 -20.86 -7.51 4.01
N PHE A 63 -20.07 -7.54 2.94
CA PHE A 63 -19.81 -8.78 2.20
C PHE A 63 -19.11 -9.84 3.05
N TRP A 64 -18.20 -9.43 3.93
CA TRP A 64 -17.53 -10.34 4.84
C TRP A 64 -18.48 -10.94 5.87
N TRP A 65 -19.32 -10.14 6.53
CA TRP A 65 -20.27 -10.65 7.54
C TRP A 65 -21.29 -11.61 6.91
N LEU A 66 -21.80 -11.29 5.71
CA LEU A 66 -22.71 -12.17 4.97
C LEU A 66 -22.07 -13.54 4.69
N THR A 67 -20.81 -13.56 4.27
CA THR A 67 -20.08 -14.81 3.98
C THR A 67 -19.63 -15.54 5.24
N ALA A 68 -19.17 -14.83 6.27
CA ALA A 68 -18.74 -15.38 7.54
C ALA A 68 -19.88 -16.10 8.28
N ILE A 69 -21.10 -15.56 8.25
CA ILE A 69 -22.29 -16.21 8.82
C ILE A 69 -22.66 -17.45 8.01
N ARG A 70 -22.68 -17.35 6.67
CA ARG A 70 -23.09 -18.45 5.78
C ARG A 70 -22.17 -19.67 5.85
N TYR A 71 -20.86 -19.45 5.98
CA TYR A 71 -19.82 -20.48 5.96
C TYR A 71 -19.15 -20.72 7.32
N SER A 72 -19.67 -20.11 8.39
CA SER A 72 -19.19 -20.26 9.76
C SER A 72 -17.69 -19.99 9.94
N TRP A 73 -17.15 -18.96 9.28
CA TRP A 73 -15.73 -18.60 9.35
C TRP A 73 -15.26 -18.23 10.76
N LEU A 74 -16.20 -17.90 11.66
CA LEU A 74 -15.92 -17.59 13.06
C LEU A 74 -15.25 -18.74 13.82
N SER A 75 -15.42 -19.99 13.38
CA SER A 75 -14.76 -21.14 13.99
C SER A 75 -13.24 -21.12 13.81
N LEU A 76 -12.73 -20.53 12.70
CA LEU A 76 -11.30 -20.44 12.40
C LEU A 76 -10.56 -19.49 13.35
N TYR A 77 -11.25 -18.55 14.01
CA TYR A 77 -10.62 -17.68 15.00
C TYR A 77 -10.11 -18.46 16.22
N ARG A 78 -10.68 -19.63 16.53
CA ARG A 78 -10.21 -20.45 17.66
C ARG A 78 -8.82 -21.06 17.40
N THR A 79 -8.47 -21.33 16.15
CA THR A 79 -7.21 -21.98 15.76
C THR A 79 -6.14 -21.00 15.28
N HIS A 80 -6.52 -19.85 14.70
CA HIS A 80 -5.60 -18.96 13.99
C HIS A 80 -5.66 -17.49 14.43
N TRP A 81 -6.02 -17.23 15.69
CA TRP A 81 -6.16 -15.87 16.24
C TRP A 81 -4.91 -14.98 16.12
N GLN A 82 -3.71 -15.58 15.96
CA GLN A 82 -2.47 -14.81 15.85
C GLN A 82 -2.45 -13.92 14.60
N LEU A 83 -3.00 -14.38 13.47
CA LEU A 83 -2.91 -13.65 12.20
C LEU A 83 -3.72 -12.35 12.18
N PRO A 84 -4.98 -12.30 12.64
CA PRO A 84 -5.72 -11.04 12.77
C PRO A 84 -4.99 -10.01 13.65
N ALA A 85 -4.31 -10.46 14.71
CA ALA A 85 -3.52 -9.58 15.56
C ALA A 85 -2.28 -9.00 14.84
N ILE A 86 -1.59 -9.85 14.07
CA ILE A 86 -0.47 -9.40 13.22
C ILE A 86 -0.98 -8.42 12.15
N MET A 87 -2.15 -8.69 11.58
CA MET A 87 -2.77 -7.83 10.57
C MET A 87 -3.19 -6.47 11.11
N LEU A 88 -3.51 -6.38 12.40
CA LEU A 88 -3.75 -5.08 13.01
C LEU A 88 -2.51 -4.18 12.92
N LEU A 89 -1.33 -4.74 13.19
CA LEU A 89 -0.06 -4.00 13.09
C LEU A 89 0.31 -3.76 11.62
N GLU A 90 0.21 -4.80 10.81
CA GLU A 90 0.58 -4.77 9.40
C GLU A 90 -0.24 -3.73 8.63
N SER A 91 -1.58 -3.77 8.71
CA SER A 91 -2.43 -2.92 7.87
C SER A 91 -2.38 -1.46 8.33
N THR A 92 -2.10 -1.23 9.62
CA THR A 92 -1.83 0.10 10.17
C THR A 92 -0.53 0.66 9.59
N VAL A 93 0.55 -0.13 9.56
CA VAL A 93 1.82 0.25 8.95
C VAL A 93 1.65 0.43 7.44
N ALA A 94 0.98 -0.50 6.77
CA ALA A 94 0.78 -0.53 5.32
C ALA A 94 0.08 0.72 4.78
N GLY A 95 -1.00 1.16 5.43
CA GLY A 95 -1.68 2.38 5.01
C GLY A 95 -0.85 3.63 5.31
N MET A 96 0.02 3.56 6.32
CA MET A 96 0.89 4.66 6.70
C MET A 96 2.26 4.65 6.02
N THR A 97 2.73 3.62 5.31
CA THR A 97 4.09 3.60 4.74
C THR A 97 4.07 3.22 3.27
N SER A 98 5.19 3.45 2.58
CA SER A 98 5.34 3.10 1.17
C SER A 98 5.86 1.69 0.92
N GLU A 99 6.34 1.00 1.95
CA GLU A 99 6.81 -0.40 1.91
C GLU A 99 5.66 -1.43 1.91
N GLY A 100 4.42 -0.95 1.99
CA GLY A 100 3.25 -1.79 2.18
C GLY A 100 3.30 -2.57 3.49
N GLY A 101 2.33 -3.45 3.68
CA GLY A 101 2.28 -4.34 4.84
C GLY A 101 3.12 -5.62 4.67
N GLY A 102 3.50 -5.94 3.43
CA GLY A 102 4.30 -7.13 3.10
C GLY A 102 5.63 -7.21 3.87
N ALA A 103 6.27 -6.07 4.13
CA ALA A 103 7.50 -5.99 4.93
C ALA A 103 7.35 -6.49 6.37
N VAL A 104 6.16 -6.38 6.96
CA VAL A 104 5.86 -6.86 8.32
C VAL A 104 5.26 -8.26 8.28
N ALA A 105 4.30 -8.51 7.39
CA ALA A 105 3.60 -9.79 7.35
C ALA A 105 4.50 -10.93 6.85
N PHE A 106 5.37 -10.72 5.85
CA PHE A 106 6.19 -11.80 5.30
C PHE A 106 7.19 -12.39 6.33
N PRO A 107 8.00 -11.59 7.06
CA PRO A 107 8.91 -12.15 8.06
C PRO A 107 8.16 -12.79 9.22
N VAL A 108 7.03 -12.21 9.64
CA VAL A 108 6.23 -12.79 10.73
C VAL A 108 5.66 -14.15 10.32
N MET A 109 5.13 -14.29 9.10
CA MET A 109 4.61 -15.57 8.62
C MET A 109 5.71 -16.62 8.39
N THR A 110 6.84 -16.23 7.81
CA THR A 110 7.90 -17.18 7.43
C THR A 110 8.93 -17.45 8.55
N VAL A 111 9.11 -16.54 9.50
CA VAL A 111 10.03 -16.71 10.65
C VAL A 111 9.26 -17.10 11.90
N ALA A 112 8.26 -16.30 12.30
CA ALA A 112 7.58 -16.50 13.59
C ALA A 112 6.58 -17.66 13.53
N LEU A 113 5.79 -17.76 12.45
CA LEU A 113 4.82 -18.82 12.25
C LEU A 113 5.38 -20.03 11.49
N LYS A 114 6.63 -19.96 11.01
CA LYS A 114 7.32 -21.02 10.25
C LYS A 114 6.53 -21.54 9.05
N LEU A 115 5.74 -20.67 8.41
CA LEU A 115 4.99 -21.00 7.20
C LEU A 115 5.90 -21.02 5.98
N ALA A 116 5.54 -21.85 5.00
CA ALA A 116 6.25 -21.88 3.72
C ALA A 116 6.11 -20.52 2.99
N PRO A 117 7.16 -20.00 2.34
CA PRO A 117 7.11 -18.74 1.61
C PRO A 117 6.03 -18.70 0.54
N ASP A 118 5.71 -19.83 -0.09
CA ASP A 118 4.68 -19.88 -1.12
C ASP A 118 3.27 -19.60 -0.52
N VAL A 119 3.02 -20.02 0.72
CA VAL A 119 1.77 -19.71 1.46
C VAL A 119 1.75 -18.23 1.87
N ALA A 120 2.89 -17.71 2.35
CA ALA A 120 3.01 -16.31 2.73
C ALA A 120 2.82 -15.38 1.52
N ARG A 121 3.43 -15.70 0.37
CA ARG A 121 3.23 -15.00 -0.91
C ARG A 121 1.76 -14.96 -1.28
N ASP A 122 1.13 -16.13 -1.33
CA ASP A 122 -0.26 -16.27 -1.76
C ASP A 122 -1.20 -15.47 -0.86
N PHE A 123 -0.97 -15.52 0.45
CA PHE A 123 -1.69 -14.71 1.41
C PHE A 123 -1.47 -13.20 1.20
N LEU A 124 -0.22 -12.76 1.00
CA LEU A 124 0.11 -11.35 0.77
C LEU A 124 -0.50 -10.81 -0.52
N LEU A 125 -0.46 -11.56 -1.61
CA LEU A 125 -1.08 -11.14 -2.88
C LEU A 125 -2.58 -10.89 -2.71
N ILE A 126 -3.30 -11.77 -1.98
CA ILE A 126 -4.73 -11.58 -1.73
C ILE A 126 -4.98 -10.42 -0.77
N ALA A 127 -4.23 -10.35 0.33
CA ALA A 127 -4.35 -9.28 1.32
C ALA A 127 -4.14 -7.92 0.65
N GLN A 128 -3.08 -7.76 -0.14
CA GLN A 128 -2.81 -6.54 -0.88
C GLN A 128 -3.88 -6.23 -1.93
N ALA A 129 -4.34 -7.23 -2.68
CA ALA A 129 -5.40 -7.02 -3.65
C ALA A 129 -6.68 -6.46 -3.00
N ILE A 130 -7.02 -6.91 -1.78
CA ILE A 130 -8.19 -6.41 -1.06
C ILE A 130 -7.91 -5.05 -0.41
N GLU A 131 -6.84 -4.94 0.38
CA GLU A 131 -6.48 -3.77 1.17
C GLU A 131 -6.11 -2.57 0.29
N MET A 132 -5.20 -2.78 -0.66
CA MET A 132 -4.69 -1.71 -1.51
C MET A 132 -5.75 -1.23 -2.50
N THR A 133 -6.72 -2.08 -2.86
CA THR A 133 -7.90 -1.64 -3.63
C THR A 133 -8.81 -0.74 -2.80
N CYS A 134 -9.02 -1.07 -1.51
CA CYS A 134 -9.77 -0.20 -0.60
C CYS A 134 -9.06 1.14 -0.40
N ALA A 135 -7.74 1.14 -0.21
CA ALA A 135 -6.94 2.36 -0.10
C ALA A 135 -6.89 3.14 -1.42
N MET A 136 -6.78 2.47 -2.57
CA MET A 136 -6.83 3.07 -3.90
C MET A 136 -8.16 3.80 -4.12
N PHE A 137 -9.28 3.22 -3.69
CA PHE A 137 -10.58 3.89 -3.74
C PHE A 137 -10.54 5.21 -2.96
N VAL A 138 -10.02 5.23 -1.73
CA VAL A 138 -9.87 6.46 -0.93
C VAL A 138 -9.01 7.50 -1.65
N ILE A 139 -7.85 7.09 -2.18
CA ILE A 139 -6.89 7.96 -2.89
C ILE A 139 -7.55 8.62 -4.10
N VAL A 140 -8.24 7.83 -4.93
CA VAL A 140 -8.92 8.32 -6.13
C VAL A 140 -10.10 9.21 -5.74
N PHE A 141 -10.93 8.77 -4.80
CA PHE A 141 -12.12 9.50 -4.36
C PHE A 141 -11.77 10.84 -3.70
N MET A 142 -10.64 10.92 -2.99
CA MET A 142 -10.14 12.16 -2.38
C MET A 142 -9.35 13.05 -3.37
N ASN A 143 -9.14 12.61 -4.61
CA ASN A 143 -8.25 13.28 -5.58
C ASN A 143 -6.86 13.59 -4.98
N VAL A 144 -6.31 12.62 -4.25
CA VAL A 144 -4.94 12.70 -3.75
C VAL A 144 -3.98 12.77 -4.93
N GLN A 145 -2.93 13.58 -4.79
CA GLN A 145 -1.93 13.73 -5.83
C GLN A 145 -1.17 12.41 -6.04
N ILE A 146 -1.13 11.94 -7.28
CA ILE A 146 -0.43 10.71 -7.71
C ILE A 146 0.39 10.98 -8.97
N GLU A 147 1.50 10.26 -9.12
CA GLU A 147 2.34 10.32 -10.31
C GLU A 147 1.85 9.30 -11.35
N LYS A 148 0.98 9.74 -12.26
CA LYS A 148 0.35 8.88 -13.26
C LYS A 148 1.34 8.15 -14.16
N HIS A 149 2.46 8.80 -14.53
CA HIS A 149 3.49 8.18 -15.37
C HIS A 149 4.13 6.97 -14.67
N ALA A 150 4.41 7.09 -13.36
CA ALA A 150 4.96 5.99 -12.59
C ALA A 150 3.98 4.81 -12.50
N ILE A 151 2.66 5.07 -12.48
CA ILE A 151 1.65 4.01 -12.52
C ILE A 151 1.64 3.32 -13.89
N VAL A 152 1.56 4.08 -14.98
CA VAL A 152 1.46 3.50 -16.35
C VAL A 152 2.74 2.72 -16.71
N PHE A 153 3.91 3.36 -16.62
CA PHE A 153 5.18 2.69 -16.93
C PHE A 153 5.54 1.62 -15.89
N GLY A 154 5.10 1.81 -14.65
CA GLY A 154 5.21 0.80 -13.61
C GLY A 154 4.45 -0.47 -13.97
N MET A 155 3.18 -0.37 -14.38
CA MET A 155 2.39 -1.55 -14.75
C MET A 155 2.93 -2.23 -16.01
N ILE A 156 3.41 -1.46 -17.00
CA ILE A 156 4.04 -2.00 -18.22
C ILE A 156 5.24 -2.88 -17.88
N GLY A 157 6.05 -2.51 -16.89
CA GLY A 157 7.17 -3.34 -16.43
C GLY A 157 6.73 -4.47 -15.49
N ALA A 158 5.86 -4.17 -14.54
CA ALA A 158 5.52 -5.07 -13.44
C ALA A 158 4.76 -6.32 -13.87
N VAL A 159 3.81 -6.19 -14.78
CA VAL A 159 3.03 -7.34 -15.27
C VAL A 159 3.92 -8.38 -15.96
N PRO A 160 4.74 -8.03 -16.97
CA PRO A 160 5.65 -9.01 -17.56
C PRO A 160 6.71 -9.48 -16.56
N GLY A 161 7.16 -8.61 -15.65
CA GLY A 161 8.08 -8.99 -14.57
C GLY A 161 7.50 -10.05 -13.64
N PHE A 162 6.24 -9.90 -13.25
CA PHE A 162 5.53 -10.86 -12.39
C PHE A 162 5.33 -12.21 -13.10
N VAL A 163 4.91 -12.19 -14.37
CA VAL A 163 4.72 -13.41 -15.17
C VAL A 163 6.05 -14.12 -15.38
N PHE A 164 7.09 -13.39 -15.77
CA PHE A 164 8.44 -13.92 -15.94
C PHE A 164 9.00 -14.47 -14.62
N GLY A 165 8.81 -13.72 -13.54
CA GLY A 165 9.18 -14.14 -12.19
C GLY A 165 8.50 -15.44 -11.77
N SER A 166 7.21 -15.57 -12.07
CA SER A 166 6.42 -16.75 -11.71
C SER A 166 6.77 -17.99 -12.54
N LEU A 167 7.04 -17.82 -13.84
CA LEU A 167 7.29 -18.94 -14.76
C LEU A 167 8.74 -19.41 -14.75
N VAL A 168 9.66 -18.46 -14.76
CA VAL A 168 11.08 -18.73 -14.97
C VAL A 168 11.80 -18.73 -13.64
N ILE A 169 11.62 -17.70 -12.83
CA ILE A 169 12.48 -17.45 -11.67
C ILE A 169 12.06 -18.26 -10.43
N ASP A 170 10.76 -18.36 -10.15
CA ASP A 170 10.21 -19.09 -8.99
C ASP A 170 10.72 -20.55 -8.87
N PRO A 171 10.80 -21.35 -9.95
CA PRO A 171 11.30 -22.73 -9.86
C PRO A 171 12.82 -22.85 -9.63
N PHE A 172 13.61 -21.79 -9.89
CA PHE A 172 15.06 -21.83 -9.67
C PHE A 172 15.47 -21.55 -8.21
N PHE A 173 14.57 -20.97 -7.41
CA PHE A 173 14.90 -20.59 -6.04
C PHE A 173 14.37 -21.57 -5.01
N THR A 174 15.26 -21.97 -4.11
CA THR A 174 14.90 -22.70 -2.90
C THR A 174 14.17 -21.80 -1.90
N VAL A 175 13.36 -22.40 -1.03
CA VAL A 175 12.63 -21.72 0.05
C VAL A 175 13.51 -20.77 0.89
N PRO A 176 14.73 -21.15 1.33
CA PRO A 176 15.62 -20.24 2.06
C PRO A 176 16.09 -19.05 1.21
N GLN A 177 16.36 -19.25 -0.07
CA GLN A 177 16.81 -18.18 -0.96
C GLN A 177 15.71 -17.13 -1.19
N LYS A 178 14.45 -17.55 -1.38
CA LYS A 178 13.31 -16.63 -1.49
C LYS A 178 13.20 -15.73 -0.26
N LYS A 179 13.39 -16.31 0.93
CA LYS A 179 13.36 -15.58 2.21
C LYS A 179 14.51 -14.58 2.35
N MET A 180 15.74 -15.02 2.07
CA MET A 180 16.93 -14.15 2.11
C MET A 180 16.84 -12.99 1.11
N LEU A 181 16.30 -13.24 -0.09
CA LEU A 181 16.10 -12.20 -1.10
C LEU A 181 15.10 -11.14 -0.64
N PHE A 182 13.98 -11.54 -0.03
CA PHE A 182 13.02 -10.58 0.51
C PHE A 182 13.63 -9.75 1.65
N ASP A 183 14.21 -10.42 2.65
CA ASP A 183 14.76 -9.75 3.83
C ASP A 183 15.88 -8.76 3.45
N SER A 184 16.73 -9.13 2.48
CA SER A 184 17.78 -8.24 1.98
C SER A 184 17.24 -7.07 1.17
N LEU A 185 16.18 -7.24 0.38
CA LEU A 185 15.52 -6.17 -0.36
C LEU A 185 14.87 -5.15 0.58
N SER A 186 14.08 -5.61 1.55
CA SER A 186 13.47 -4.75 2.57
C SER A 186 14.51 -4.04 3.43
N SER A 187 15.56 -4.73 3.85
CA SER A 187 16.65 -4.10 4.61
C SER A 187 17.38 -3.02 3.80
N SER A 188 17.70 -3.30 2.53
CA SER A 188 18.34 -2.33 1.64
C SER A 188 17.46 -1.09 1.44
N PHE A 189 16.15 -1.30 1.28
CA PHE A 189 15.17 -0.23 1.18
C PHE A 189 15.10 0.63 2.45
N ALA A 190 14.99 0.00 3.62
CA ALA A 190 14.94 0.69 4.90
C ALA A 190 16.20 1.55 5.11
N ILE A 191 17.38 1.02 4.77
CA ILE A 191 18.64 1.76 4.82
C ILE A 191 18.64 2.93 3.84
N ALA A 192 18.21 2.72 2.59
CA ALA A 192 18.16 3.78 1.58
C ALA A 192 17.20 4.91 2.00
N LEU A 193 16.04 4.57 2.55
CA LEU A 193 15.08 5.50 3.13
C LEU A 193 15.67 6.27 4.32
N TYR A 194 16.34 5.57 5.24
CA TYR A 194 16.97 6.19 6.40
C TYR A 194 18.05 7.20 5.99
N LEU A 195 18.90 6.84 5.03
CA LEU A 195 19.94 7.71 4.51
C LEU A 195 19.34 8.97 3.86
N VAL A 196 18.28 8.81 3.07
CA VAL A 196 17.64 9.97 2.41
C VAL A 196 16.85 10.84 3.38
N ASN A 197 16.23 10.27 4.39
CA ASN A 197 15.54 11.04 5.43
C ASN A 197 16.50 11.78 6.38
N THR A 198 17.78 11.39 6.41
CA THR A 198 18.82 12.13 7.13
C THR A 198 19.21 13.43 6.40
N GLU A 199 19.06 13.48 5.07
CA GLU A 199 19.40 14.62 4.21
C GLU A 199 18.28 15.68 4.15
N LYS A 200 18.11 16.46 5.23
CA LYS A 200 17.04 17.47 5.41
C LYS A 200 17.04 18.67 4.44
N LYS A 201 17.97 18.74 3.48
CA LYS A 201 18.11 19.89 2.54
C LYS A 201 17.74 19.55 1.10
N ARG A 202 17.11 18.40 0.87
CA ARG A 202 16.79 17.91 -0.47
C ARG A 202 15.63 18.70 -1.09
N LYS A 203 15.83 19.24 -2.29
CA LYS A 203 14.71 19.75 -3.10
C LYS A 203 13.90 18.57 -3.62
N THR A 204 12.67 18.42 -3.11
CA THR A 204 11.70 17.41 -3.54
C THR A 204 10.66 18.05 -4.47
N TYR A 205 10.15 17.25 -5.41
CA TYR A 205 9.16 17.68 -6.40
C TYR A 205 7.85 16.91 -6.23
N PRO A 206 6.69 17.55 -6.44
CA PRO A 206 5.40 16.89 -6.26
C PRO A 206 5.05 15.95 -7.43
N VAL A 207 5.74 16.09 -8.57
CA VAL A 207 5.59 15.31 -9.82
C VAL A 207 6.99 15.12 -10.41
N ILE A 208 7.22 14.05 -11.19
CA ILE A 208 8.49 13.84 -11.89
C ILE A 208 8.80 15.06 -12.78
N PRO A 209 9.87 15.84 -12.49
CA PRO A 209 10.19 17.01 -13.29
C PRO A 209 10.71 16.57 -14.66
N GLU A 210 10.36 17.25 -15.74
CA GLU A 210 10.81 16.98 -17.13
C GLU A 210 10.78 15.47 -17.50
N PHE A 211 9.59 14.95 -17.81
CA PHE A 211 9.42 13.55 -18.16
C PHE A 211 10.05 13.25 -19.54
N LYS A 212 11.23 12.61 -19.53
CA LYS A 212 11.96 12.19 -20.74
C LYS A 212 11.84 10.67 -20.93
N PRO A 213 11.94 10.14 -22.17
CA PRO A 213 11.80 8.70 -22.44
C PRO A 213 12.73 7.80 -21.62
N TRP A 214 13.95 8.27 -21.30
CA TRP A 214 14.88 7.53 -20.44
C TRP A 214 14.29 7.25 -19.06
N LYS A 215 13.51 8.19 -18.48
CA LYS A 215 12.87 8.02 -17.17
C LYS A 215 11.77 6.97 -17.23
N ALA A 216 11.02 6.94 -18.34
CA ALA A 216 10.03 5.90 -18.62
C ALA A 216 10.67 4.52 -18.73
N PHE A 217 11.82 4.43 -19.40
CA PHE A 217 12.59 3.20 -19.50
C PHE A 217 13.06 2.70 -18.13
N VAL A 218 13.63 3.57 -17.29
CA VAL A 218 14.03 3.21 -15.93
C VAL A 218 12.83 2.73 -15.11
N LEU A 219 11.71 3.45 -15.14
CA LEU A 219 10.49 3.03 -14.44
C LEU A 219 10.04 1.64 -14.86
N SER A 220 10.04 1.37 -16.16
CA SER A 220 9.62 0.08 -16.71
C SER A 220 10.58 -1.05 -16.30
N CYS A 221 11.90 -0.83 -16.43
CA CYS A 221 12.92 -1.81 -16.04
C CYS A 221 12.91 -2.09 -14.53
N THR A 222 12.79 -1.05 -13.71
CA THR A 222 12.69 -1.20 -12.25
C THR A 222 11.40 -1.90 -11.86
N ALA A 223 10.28 -1.57 -12.49
CA ALA A 223 9.02 -2.25 -12.22
C ALA A 223 9.05 -3.71 -12.65
N PHE A 224 9.75 -4.04 -13.74
CA PHE A 224 9.99 -5.42 -14.16
C PHE A 224 10.71 -6.22 -13.07
N VAL A 225 11.80 -5.66 -12.52
CA VAL A 225 12.52 -6.28 -11.40
C VAL A 225 11.62 -6.38 -10.15
N GLY A 226 10.88 -5.33 -9.82
CA GLY A 226 9.91 -5.33 -8.71
C GLY A 226 8.77 -6.36 -8.88
N GLY A 227 8.32 -6.57 -10.12
CA GLY A 227 7.36 -7.60 -10.49
C GLY A 227 7.91 -9.00 -10.27
N ILE A 228 9.17 -9.24 -10.63
CA ILE A 228 9.86 -10.50 -10.34
C ILE A 228 9.88 -10.76 -8.83
N PHE A 229 10.24 -9.77 -8.01
CA PHE A 229 10.20 -9.90 -6.55
C PHE A 229 8.80 -10.25 -6.05
N THR A 230 7.79 -9.51 -6.55
CA THR A 230 6.39 -9.74 -6.19
C THR A 230 5.91 -11.17 -6.50
N ALA A 231 6.47 -11.82 -7.52
CA ALA A 231 6.11 -13.19 -7.91
C ALA A 231 6.45 -14.27 -6.87
N PHE A 232 7.44 -14.07 -6.01
CA PHE A 232 7.83 -15.06 -5.00
C PHE A 232 7.62 -14.60 -3.56
N THR A 233 7.54 -13.31 -3.30
CA THR A 233 7.35 -12.75 -1.95
C THR A 233 5.93 -12.22 -1.74
N GLY A 234 5.20 -11.93 -2.81
CA GLY A 234 3.88 -11.29 -2.78
C GLY A 234 3.92 -9.77 -2.61
N SER A 235 5.11 -9.15 -2.47
CA SER A 235 5.33 -7.70 -2.40
C SER A 235 6.74 -7.33 -2.85
N GLY A 236 6.92 -6.23 -3.58
CA GLY A 236 8.27 -5.79 -3.99
C GLY A 236 8.26 -4.70 -5.05
N ILE A 237 7.20 -4.61 -5.84
CA ILE A 237 7.00 -3.52 -6.80
C ILE A 237 6.95 -2.14 -6.13
N ASP A 238 6.31 -2.05 -4.97
CA ASP A 238 6.31 -0.87 -4.10
C ASP A 238 7.71 -0.44 -3.73
N ILE A 239 8.51 -1.35 -3.18
CA ILE A 239 9.88 -1.07 -2.75
C ILE A 239 10.70 -0.53 -3.91
N CYS A 240 10.67 -1.20 -5.06
CA CYS A 240 11.46 -0.83 -6.22
C CYS A 240 11.01 0.51 -6.81
N ILE A 241 9.71 0.71 -7.04
CA ILE A 241 9.21 1.94 -7.67
C ILE A 241 9.27 3.11 -6.71
N PHE A 242 8.93 2.92 -5.44
CA PHE A 242 9.08 3.95 -4.42
C PHE A 242 10.54 4.43 -4.34
N SER A 243 11.50 3.49 -4.33
CA SER A 243 12.92 3.81 -4.34
C SER A 243 13.30 4.68 -5.54
N ILE A 244 12.91 4.32 -6.76
CA ILE A 244 13.28 5.10 -7.94
C ILE A 244 12.60 6.47 -7.97
N ILE A 245 11.31 6.56 -7.68
CA ILE A 245 10.61 7.86 -7.74
C ILE A 245 11.11 8.81 -6.65
N THR A 246 11.39 8.31 -5.45
CA THR A 246 11.89 9.15 -4.35
C THR A 246 13.40 9.39 -4.47
N LEU A 247 14.23 8.38 -4.73
CA LEU A 247 15.68 8.52 -4.74
C LEU A 247 16.20 9.09 -6.06
N LEU A 248 15.73 8.60 -7.21
CA LEU A 248 16.26 9.03 -8.51
C LEU A 248 15.56 10.30 -9.02
N PHE A 249 14.22 10.31 -9.00
CA PHE A 249 13.44 11.44 -9.52
C PHE A 249 13.09 12.50 -8.48
N ARG A 250 13.46 12.27 -7.22
CA ARG A 250 13.27 13.22 -6.11
C ARG A 250 11.81 13.63 -5.93
N VAL A 251 10.88 12.71 -6.20
CA VAL A 251 9.46 12.91 -5.93
C VAL A 251 9.24 12.87 -4.41
N THR A 252 8.42 13.79 -3.89
CA THR A 252 8.06 13.85 -2.46
C THR A 252 7.41 12.55 -1.99
N GLU A 253 7.68 12.12 -0.76
CA GLU A 253 7.02 10.94 -0.17
C GLU A 253 5.48 11.07 -0.18
N LYS A 254 4.98 12.29 0.00
CA LYS A 254 3.53 12.62 -0.03
C LYS A 254 2.83 12.21 -1.33
N THR A 255 3.51 12.25 -2.48
CA THR A 255 3.00 11.78 -3.78
C THR A 255 3.43 10.35 -4.07
N ALA A 256 4.63 9.97 -3.65
CA ALA A 256 5.20 8.66 -3.94
C ALA A 256 4.42 7.51 -3.26
N THR A 257 4.05 7.66 -1.99
CA THR A 257 3.28 6.65 -1.24
C THR A 257 1.91 6.34 -1.86
N PRO A 258 1.02 7.32 -2.14
CA PRO A 258 -0.25 7.00 -2.79
C PRO A 258 -0.07 6.46 -4.21
N THR A 259 1.00 6.85 -4.92
CA THR A 259 1.33 6.29 -6.24
C THR A 259 1.65 4.80 -6.15
N THR A 260 2.45 4.38 -5.17
CA THR A 260 2.84 2.98 -5.02
C THR A 260 1.70 2.12 -4.47
N ILE A 261 0.84 2.65 -3.60
CA ILE A 261 -0.39 1.96 -3.16
C ILE A 261 -1.27 1.60 -4.37
N VAL A 262 -1.50 2.56 -5.28
CA VAL A 262 -2.29 2.30 -6.49
C VAL A 262 -1.60 1.25 -7.37
N LEU A 263 -0.29 1.36 -7.55
CA LEU A 263 0.49 0.44 -8.37
C LEU A 263 0.47 -0.99 -7.80
N VAL A 264 0.69 -1.16 -6.49
CA VAL A 264 0.62 -2.45 -5.80
C VAL A 264 -0.78 -3.05 -5.88
N GLY A 265 -1.82 -2.24 -5.66
CA GLY A 265 -3.21 -2.72 -5.75
C GLY A 265 -3.52 -3.30 -7.13
N LEU A 266 -3.17 -2.57 -8.19
CA LEU A 266 -3.35 -3.04 -9.56
C LEU A 266 -2.52 -4.30 -9.85
N ASN A 267 -1.25 -4.32 -9.46
CA ASN A 267 -0.37 -5.46 -9.70
C ASN A 267 -0.81 -6.71 -8.90
N SER A 268 -1.32 -6.54 -7.69
CA SER A 268 -1.80 -7.64 -6.85
C SER A 268 -3.08 -8.27 -7.39
N ILE A 269 -4.01 -7.48 -7.96
CA ILE A 269 -5.18 -8.01 -8.65
C ILE A 269 -4.76 -8.92 -9.82
N ILE A 270 -3.78 -8.47 -10.62
CA ILE A 270 -3.24 -9.26 -11.74
C ILE A 270 -2.52 -10.51 -11.22
N GLY A 271 -1.76 -10.37 -10.12
CA GLY A 271 -1.07 -11.48 -9.49
C GLY A 271 -2.02 -12.56 -8.98
N VAL A 272 -3.10 -12.16 -8.29
CA VAL A 272 -4.17 -13.08 -7.85
C VAL A 272 -4.83 -13.75 -9.05
N TYR A 273 -5.19 -12.99 -10.10
CA TYR A 273 -5.76 -13.55 -11.32
C TYR A 273 -4.84 -14.60 -11.96
N TYR A 274 -3.55 -14.29 -12.09
CA TYR A 274 -2.57 -15.22 -12.62
C TYR A 274 -2.46 -16.49 -11.75
N ARG A 275 -2.38 -16.35 -10.42
CA ARG A 275 -2.27 -17.49 -9.51
C ARG A 275 -3.50 -18.39 -9.54
N VAL A 276 -4.70 -17.81 -9.56
CA VAL A 276 -5.97 -18.55 -9.57
C VAL A 276 -6.22 -19.23 -10.91
N VAL A 277 -6.03 -18.52 -12.03
CA VAL A 277 -6.43 -18.99 -13.35
C VAL A 277 -5.33 -19.78 -14.07
N TRP A 278 -4.07 -19.33 -13.96
CA TRP A 278 -2.97 -19.89 -14.75
C TRP A 278 -2.10 -20.85 -13.94
N ALA A 279 -1.80 -20.53 -12.67
CA ALA A 279 -0.88 -21.31 -11.85
C ALA A 279 -1.54 -22.49 -11.10
N GLY A 280 -2.83 -22.75 -11.31
CA GLY A 280 -3.52 -23.91 -10.74
C GLY A 280 -4.03 -23.74 -9.30
N GLY A 281 -4.08 -22.50 -8.79
CA GLY A 281 -4.76 -22.18 -7.54
C GLY A 281 -3.87 -21.62 -6.43
N ILE A 282 -4.53 -21.14 -5.38
CA ILE A 282 -3.94 -20.53 -4.19
C ILE A 282 -3.91 -21.56 -3.08
N SER A 283 -2.88 -21.53 -2.22
CA SER A 283 -2.81 -22.39 -1.05
C SER A 283 -4.10 -22.32 -0.20
N PRO A 284 -4.77 -23.46 0.10
CA PRO A 284 -5.96 -23.47 0.96
C PRO A 284 -5.70 -22.86 2.34
N LEU A 285 -4.49 -23.05 2.87
CA LEU A 285 -4.08 -22.46 4.14
C LEU A 285 -4.02 -20.93 4.08
N ALA A 286 -3.54 -20.38 2.97
CA ALA A 286 -3.56 -18.92 2.74
C ALA A 286 -5.00 -18.39 2.67
N LEU A 287 -5.93 -19.15 2.08
CA LEU A 287 -7.35 -18.81 2.04
C LEU A 287 -8.02 -18.87 3.41
N ASP A 288 -7.64 -19.81 4.27
CA ASP A 288 -8.16 -19.86 5.64
C ASP A 288 -7.67 -18.68 6.49
N TYR A 289 -6.41 -18.30 6.28
CA TYR A 289 -5.82 -17.12 6.90
C TYR A 289 -6.44 -15.81 6.41
N ILE A 290 -6.70 -15.66 5.11
CA ILE A 290 -7.30 -14.40 4.63
C ILE A 290 -8.73 -14.21 5.14
N LYS A 291 -9.52 -15.29 5.27
CA LYS A 291 -10.91 -15.23 5.76
C LYS A 291 -11.01 -14.56 7.13
N ILE A 292 -10.05 -14.78 8.02
CA ILE A 292 -10.08 -14.20 9.37
C ILE A 292 -9.41 -12.83 9.47
N THR A 293 -8.58 -12.45 8.49
CA THR A 293 -7.86 -11.17 8.52
C THR A 293 -8.59 -10.05 7.80
N ILE A 294 -9.43 -10.35 6.80
CA ILE A 294 -10.18 -9.36 5.99
C ILE A 294 -10.84 -8.26 6.83
N PRO A 295 -11.54 -8.52 7.94
CA PRO A 295 -12.20 -7.46 8.72
C PRO A 295 -11.22 -6.44 9.28
N VAL A 296 -10.06 -6.92 9.74
CA VAL A 296 -9.02 -6.08 10.33
C VAL A 296 -8.33 -5.29 9.23
N ALA A 297 -7.90 -5.99 8.19
CA ALA A 297 -7.26 -5.49 6.99
C ALA A 297 -8.02 -4.33 6.33
N VAL A 298 -9.29 -4.57 5.99
CA VAL A 298 -10.10 -3.60 5.26
C VAL A 298 -10.49 -2.40 6.12
N THR A 299 -10.53 -2.55 7.45
CA THR A 299 -10.79 -1.41 8.33
C THR A 299 -9.56 -0.53 8.46
N LEU A 300 -8.40 -1.14 8.67
CA LEU A 300 -7.17 -0.43 9.02
C LEU A 300 -6.41 0.12 7.81
N ALA A 301 -6.47 -0.51 6.65
CA ALA A 301 -5.76 0.01 5.47
C ALA A 301 -6.30 1.39 5.00
N PRO A 302 -7.63 1.60 4.84
CA PRO A 302 -8.20 2.91 4.55
C PRO A 302 -7.93 3.95 5.65
N LEU A 303 -7.99 3.52 6.92
CA LEU A 303 -7.67 4.38 8.06
C LEU A 303 -6.20 4.79 8.08
N GLY A 304 -5.28 3.86 7.77
CA GLY A 304 -3.85 4.12 7.68
C GLY A 304 -3.53 5.11 6.55
N SER A 305 -4.14 4.93 5.37
CA SER A 305 -4.02 5.88 4.26
C SER A 305 -4.54 7.27 4.64
N PHE A 306 -5.68 7.31 5.33
CA PHE A 306 -6.24 8.55 5.85
C PHE A 306 -5.34 9.23 6.90
N LEU A 307 -4.79 8.48 7.84
CA LEU A 307 -3.83 8.98 8.83
C LEU A 307 -2.56 9.50 8.15
N GLY A 308 -2.02 8.74 7.19
CA GLY A 308 -0.88 9.13 6.38
C GLY A 308 -1.09 10.45 5.63
N SER A 309 -2.32 10.77 5.24
CA SER A 309 -2.66 12.06 4.61
C SER A 309 -2.59 13.27 5.56
N HIS A 310 -2.66 13.04 6.87
CA HIS A 310 -2.59 14.09 7.92
C HIS A 310 -1.18 14.27 8.46
N PHE A 311 -0.32 13.26 8.37
CA PHE A 311 1.08 13.35 8.80
C PHE A 311 1.94 14.12 7.78
N HIS A 312 2.70 15.08 8.27
CA HIS A 312 3.69 15.81 7.46
C HIS A 312 4.90 14.92 7.19
N ARG A 313 5.10 14.60 5.92
CA ARG A 313 6.28 13.92 5.37
C ARG A 313 6.98 14.86 4.40
N GLU A 314 8.29 15.03 4.52
CA GLU A 314 9.05 15.90 3.61
C GLU A 314 9.39 15.20 2.28
#